data_AF-A0ABD5K7W0-F1
#
_entry.id   AF-A0ABD5K7W0-F1
#
_cell.length_a   1.000
_cell.length_b   1.000
_cell.length_c   1.000
_cell.angle_alpha   90.00
_cell.angle_beta   90.00
_cell.angle_gamma   90.00
#
_symmetry.space_group_name_H-M   'P 1'
#
loop_
_entity.id
_entity.type
_entity.pdbx_description
1 polymer ?
#
loop_
_entity_poly.entity_id
_entity_poly.type
_entity_poly.pdbx_seq_one_letter_code
_entity_poly.pdbx_strand_id
1 'polypeptide(L)'
;MNIVQSFQELVVRGDHQGMIELLKNFEQSRKLSVHEQGWVYWNISDSYALLREPKPLYANHREFFKWGKENLAPEQLHWIVSDSTQALSLSLGNYFDHWMDWYQYACDNAPKLDTNRGVRFESHRALGGSLWVLERYSEMDSVLENMNQLIQEDETWSNILFARITYNKQRLAYLYHAGEVREVNLLLDETLNLINKIDWSALDQIKNQEVVGSWRQLNSSSNSQRDVHIAMNNLACILTDIEKVEESVGLFRRLQDSGYALNGYAFSKYVCSVWKSEGVEAVREVLGANKSFEIAELIKHSPVLSEIEDLV
;
A
#
# COMPACT_ATOMS: atom_id res chain seq x y z
N MET A 1 22.49 -17.37 16.06
CA MET A 1 22.24 -16.58 14.83
C MET A 1 21.14 -15.58 15.14
N ASN A 2 21.27 -14.32 14.70
CA ASN A 2 20.26 -13.28 14.99
C ASN A 2 19.01 -13.55 14.14
N ILE A 3 17.86 -13.78 14.77
CA ILE A 3 16.58 -14.07 14.09
C ILE A 3 16.24 -13.04 13.02
N VAL A 4 16.51 -11.76 13.27
CA VAL A 4 16.23 -10.65 12.35
C VAL A 4 17.09 -10.76 11.10
N GLN A 5 18.38 -11.08 11.25
CA GLN A 5 19.29 -11.23 10.13
C GLN A 5 18.88 -12.40 9.25
N SER A 6 18.56 -13.55 9.87
CA SER A 6 18.09 -14.73 9.14
C SER A 6 16.79 -14.46 8.41
N PHE A 7 15.86 -13.73 9.03
CA PHE A 7 14.63 -13.32 8.38
C PHE A 7 14.90 -12.39 7.18
N GLN A 8 15.77 -11.40 7.32
CA GLN A 8 16.16 -10.49 6.22
C GLN A 8 16.79 -11.23 5.04
N GLU A 9 17.63 -12.23 5.30
CA GLU A 9 18.23 -13.07 4.24
C GLU A 9 17.15 -13.83 3.45
N LEU A 10 16.11 -14.33 4.13
CA LEU A 10 14.98 -15.00 3.47
C LEU A 10 14.11 -14.02 2.69
N VAL A 11 13.86 -12.81 3.23
CA VAL A 11 13.15 -11.73 2.53
C VAL A 11 13.86 -11.39 1.22
N VAL A 12 15.18 -11.23 1.24
CA VAL A 12 15.98 -10.95 0.02
C VAL A 12 15.87 -12.08 -1.01
N ARG A 13 15.73 -13.33 -0.57
CA ARG A 13 15.58 -14.50 -1.44
C ARG A 13 14.14 -14.71 -1.92
N GLY A 14 13.15 -14.02 -1.35
CA GLY A 14 11.72 -14.28 -1.60
C GLY A 14 11.25 -15.64 -1.07
N ASP A 15 11.93 -16.22 -0.07
CA ASP A 15 11.59 -17.54 0.47
C ASP A 15 10.54 -17.43 1.59
N HIS A 16 9.28 -17.23 1.20
CA HIS A 16 8.15 -17.04 2.12
C HIS A 16 7.85 -18.28 2.95
N GLN A 17 8.07 -19.48 2.41
CA GLN A 17 7.91 -20.72 3.16
C GLN A 17 8.99 -20.85 4.24
N GLY A 18 10.24 -20.57 3.90
CA GLY A 18 11.35 -20.53 4.85
C GLY A 18 11.12 -19.48 5.95
N MET A 19 10.53 -18.32 5.61
CA MET A 19 10.17 -17.30 6.61
C MET A 19 9.18 -17.85 7.64
N ILE A 20 8.14 -18.56 7.20
CA ILE A 20 7.13 -19.16 8.09
C ILE A 20 7.78 -20.20 9.01
N GLU A 21 8.61 -21.09 8.46
CA GLU A 21 9.30 -22.12 9.24
C GLU A 21 10.25 -21.52 10.28
N LEU A 22 11.03 -20.52 9.88
CA LEU A 22 11.93 -19.78 10.77
C LEU A 22 11.16 -19.16 11.95
N LEU A 23 10.05 -18.47 11.67
CA LEU A 23 9.28 -17.76 12.69
C LEU A 23 8.53 -18.72 13.64
N LYS A 24 7.97 -19.83 13.12
CA LYS A 24 7.36 -20.87 13.96
C LYS A 24 8.37 -21.56 14.87
N ASN A 25 9.56 -21.86 14.36
CA ASN A 25 10.65 -22.40 15.17
C ASN A 25 11.10 -21.40 16.25
N PHE A 26 11.17 -20.11 15.90
CA PHE A 26 11.51 -19.06 16.84
C PHE A 26 10.50 -18.94 17.99
N GLU A 27 9.20 -18.95 17.67
CA GLU A 27 8.10 -18.97 18.64
C GLU A 27 8.17 -20.17 19.59
N GLN A 28 8.53 -21.36 19.09
CA GLN A 28 8.65 -22.57 19.90
C GLN A 28 9.94 -22.62 20.74
N SER A 29 10.98 -21.89 20.33
CA SER A 29 12.30 -21.96 20.96
C SER A 29 12.37 -21.32 22.34
N ARG A 30 11.52 -20.33 22.61
CA ARG A 30 11.47 -19.60 23.89
C ARG A 30 10.18 -18.80 24.05
N LYS A 31 9.95 -18.30 25.25
CA LYS A 31 8.94 -17.27 25.48
C LYS A 31 9.36 -15.96 24.79
N LEU A 32 8.49 -15.45 23.92
CA LEU A 32 8.66 -14.18 23.22
C LEU A 32 8.15 -13.02 24.07
N SER A 33 8.75 -11.84 23.89
CA SER A 33 8.15 -10.58 24.35
C SER A 33 6.91 -10.24 23.51
N VAL A 34 6.07 -9.32 23.99
CA VAL A 34 4.86 -8.88 23.26
C VAL A 34 5.20 -8.36 21.86
N HIS A 35 6.24 -7.53 21.71
CA HIS A 35 6.65 -7.03 20.39
C HIS A 35 7.20 -8.14 19.48
N GLU A 36 7.95 -9.10 20.01
CA GLU A 36 8.45 -10.23 19.22
C GLU A 36 7.30 -11.11 18.74
N GLN A 37 6.33 -11.40 19.62
CA GLN A 37 5.16 -12.20 19.27
C GLN A 37 4.28 -11.50 18.24
N GLY A 38 4.03 -10.19 18.40
CA GLY A 38 3.29 -9.39 17.42
C GLY A 38 4.01 -9.36 16.06
N TRP A 39 5.33 -9.21 16.05
CA TRP A 39 6.15 -9.24 14.84
C TRP A 39 6.11 -10.62 14.14
N VAL A 40 6.15 -11.72 14.91
CA VAL A 40 6.01 -13.09 14.39
C VAL A 40 4.65 -13.29 13.73
N TYR A 41 3.56 -12.95 14.41
CA TYR A 41 2.22 -13.09 13.85
C TYR A 41 2.02 -12.27 12.58
N TRP A 42 2.51 -11.02 12.60
CA TRP A 42 2.42 -10.13 11.44
C TRP A 42 3.17 -10.71 10.25
N ASN A 43 4.42 -11.16 10.41
CA ASN A 43 5.23 -11.67 9.30
C ASN A 43 4.84 -13.08 8.83
N ILE A 44 4.26 -13.92 9.70
CA ILE A 44 3.62 -15.16 9.26
C ILE A 44 2.39 -14.85 8.40
N SER A 45 1.57 -13.86 8.79
CA SER A 45 0.45 -13.40 7.95
C SER A 45 0.94 -12.86 6.62
N ASP A 46 1.95 -12.00 6.62
CA ASP A 46 2.53 -11.43 5.40
C ASP A 46 3.08 -12.52 4.47
N SER A 47 3.80 -13.50 5.01
CA SER A 47 4.34 -14.61 4.24
C SER A 47 3.24 -15.46 3.59
N TYR A 48 2.17 -15.80 4.32
CA TYR A 48 1.02 -16.51 3.73
C TYR A 48 0.27 -15.66 2.70
N ALA A 49 0.22 -14.34 2.91
CA ALA A 49 -0.40 -13.41 1.97
C ALA A 49 0.37 -13.37 0.64
N LEU A 50 1.71 -13.35 0.69
CA LEU A 50 2.59 -13.38 -0.48
C LEU A 50 2.55 -14.73 -1.22
N LEU A 51 2.36 -15.83 -0.49
CA LEU A 51 2.10 -17.16 -1.07
C LEU A 51 0.67 -17.31 -1.62
N ARG A 52 -0.22 -16.33 -1.40
CA ARG A 52 -1.65 -16.39 -1.75
C ARG A 52 -2.36 -17.59 -1.14
N GLU A 53 -2.05 -17.91 0.11
CA GLU A 53 -2.68 -19.00 0.86
C GLU A 53 -3.72 -18.46 1.88
N PRO A 54 -4.97 -18.18 1.46
CA PRO A 54 -5.94 -17.48 2.31
C PRO A 54 -6.35 -18.23 3.56
N LYS A 55 -6.40 -19.58 3.51
CA LYS A 55 -6.84 -20.41 4.63
C LYS A 55 -5.85 -20.41 5.81
N PRO A 56 -4.55 -20.71 5.62
CA PRO A 56 -3.59 -20.60 6.72
C PRO A 56 -3.34 -19.15 7.13
N LEU A 57 -3.40 -18.20 6.19
CA LEU A 57 -3.40 -16.76 6.51
C LEU A 57 -4.52 -16.42 7.52
N TYR A 58 -5.77 -16.77 7.19
CA TYR A 58 -6.90 -16.50 8.07
C TYR A 58 -6.77 -17.18 9.43
N ALA A 59 -6.31 -18.44 9.47
CA ALA A 59 -6.08 -19.14 10.73
C ALA A 59 -5.05 -18.40 11.61
N ASN A 60 -3.91 -18.01 11.05
CA ASN A 60 -2.89 -17.25 11.78
C ASN A 60 -3.41 -15.88 12.23
N HIS A 61 -4.06 -15.15 11.32
CA HIS A 61 -4.50 -13.79 11.59
C HIS A 61 -5.64 -13.73 12.62
N ARG A 62 -6.52 -14.74 12.66
CA ARG A 62 -7.52 -14.88 13.71
C ARG A 62 -6.88 -15.10 15.09
N GLU A 63 -5.85 -15.95 15.17
CA GLU A 63 -5.11 -16.12 16.43
C GLU A 63 -4.33 -14.85 16.80
N PHE A 64 -3.77 -14.14 15.81
CA PHE A 64 -3.12 -12.85 16.05
C PHE A 64 -4.12 -11.84 16.65
N PHE A 65 -5.31 -11.73 16.08
CA PHE A 65 -6.35 -10.85 16.61
C PHE A 65 -6.75 -11.24 18.03
N LYS A 66 -7.03 -12.53 18.28
CA LYS A 66 -7.41 -13.03 19.60
C LYS A 66 -6.32 -12.76 20.65
N TRP A 67 -5.08 -13.13 20.35
CA TRP A 67 -3.94 -12.88 21.22
C TRP A 67 -3.72 -11.37 21.43
N GLY A 68 -3.85 -10.58 20.36
CA GLY A 68 -3.64 -9.14 20.37
C GLY A 68 -4.60 -8.43 21.31
N LYS A 69 -5.88 -8.82 21.33
CA LYS A 69 -6.87 -8.27 22.26
C LYS A 69 -6.51 -8.44 23.74
N GLU A 70 -5.81 -9.53 24.07
CA GLU A 70 -5.47 -9.88 25.45
C GLU A 70 -4.09 -9.34 25.88
N ASN A 71 -3.18 -9.11 24.93
CA ASN A 71 -1.76 -8.91 25.21
C ASN A 71 -1.16 -7.60 24.67
N LEU A 72 -1.74 -7.01 23.62
CA LEU A 72 -1.27 -5.74 23.10
C LEU A 72 -1.80 -4.59 23.97
N ALA A 73 -0.98 -3.54 24.13
CA ALA A 73 -1.50 -2.29 24.66
C ALA A 73 -2.54 -1.72 23.68
N PRO A 74 -3.59 -1.01 24.15
CA PRO A 74 -4.67 -0.51 23.30
C PRO A 74 -4.17 0.30 22.08
N GLU A 75 -3.13 1.11 22.26
CA GLU A 75 -2.54 1.91 21.18
C GLU A 75 -1.94 1.07 20.04
N GLN A 76 -1.68 -0.22 20.27
CA GLN A 76 -1.05 -1.13 19.32
C GLN A 76 -2.03 -1.96 18.50
N LEU A 77 -3.34 -1.85 18.73
CA LEU A 77 -4.34 -2.71 18.08
C LEU A 77 -4.36 -2.56 16.54
N HIS A 78 -4.04 -1.38 16.01
CA HIS A 78 -3.95 -1.16 14.55
C HIS A 78 -2.81 -1.95 13.89
N TRP A 79 -1.83 -2.46 14.65
CA TRP A 79 -0.77 -3.31 14.11
C TRP A 79 -1.33 -4.60 13.48
N ILE A 80 -2.45 -5.09 13.99
CA ILE A 80 -3.10 -6.29 13.45
C ILE A 80 -3.57 -6.05 12.01
N VAL A 81 -4.00 -4.83 11.70
CA VAL A 81 -4.73 -4.49 10.46
C VAL A 81 -4.01 -3.41 9.63
N SER A 82 -2.68 -3.46 9.56
CA SER A 82 -1.87 -2.39 8.93
C SER A 82 -1.37 -2.70 7.52
N ASP A 83 -1.84 -3.77 6.86
CA ASP A 83 -1.28 -4.22 5.58
C ASP A 83 -2.35 -4.65 4.56
N SER A 84 -2.34 -4.01 3.38
CA SER A 84 -3.29 -4.27 2.31
C SER A 84 -3.08 -5.61 1.61
N THR A 85 -1.84 -6.12 1.57
CA THR A 85 -1.54 -7.44 0.96
C THR A 85 -2.20 -8.53 1.79
N GLN A 86 -2.11 -8.44 3.11
CA GLN A 86 -2.80 -9.36 4.01
C GLN A 86 -4.32 -9.29 3.84
N ALA A 87 -4.88 -8.08 3.81
CA ALA A 87 -6.32 -7.88 3.64
C ALA A 87 -6.85 -8.39 2.29
N LEU A 88 -6.13 -8.10 1.19
CA LEU A 88 -6.49 -8.58 -0.14
C LEU A 88 -6.30 -10.10 -0.29
N SER A 89 -5.25 -10.67 0.28
CA SER A 89 -5.08 -12.13 0.22
C SER A 89 -6.16 -12.87 1.03
N LEU A 90 -6.72 -12.27 2.09
CA LEU A 90 -7.89 -12.82 2.80
C LEU A 90 -9.16 -12.81 1.95
N SER A 91 -9.32 -11.86 1.02
CA SER A 91 -10.50 -11.81 0.14
C SER A 91 -10.55 -13.01 -0.82
N LEU A 92 -9.39 -13.56 -1.21
CA LEU A 92 -9.30 -14.78 -2.02
C LEU A 92 -9.96 -16.00 -1.35
N GLY A 93 -10.11 -15.97 -0.02
CA GLY A 93 -10.80 -17.00 0.76
C GLY A 93 -12.14 -16.58 1.34
N ASN A 94 -12.71 -15.45 0.91
CA ASN A 94 -13.93 -14.85 1.48
C ASN A 94 -13.82 -14.51 2.99
N TYR A 95 -12.63 -14.10 3.46
CA TYR A 95 -12.38 -13.73 4.85
C TYR A 95 -12.18 -12.23 5.08
N PHE A 96 -12.35 -11.41 4.04
CA PHE A 96 -12.08 -9.97 4.12
C PHE A 96 -13.03 -9.23 5.08
N ASP A 97 -14.29 -9.64 5.20
CA ASP A 97 -15.22 -9.02 6.17
C ASP A 97 -14.74 -9.15 7.61
N HIS A 98 -14.14 -10.29 7.98
CA HIS A 98 -13.53 -10.45 9.31
C HIS A 98 -12.35 -9.48 9.51
N TRP A 99 -11.58 -9.20 8.46
CA TRP A 99 -10.51 -8.22 8.54
C TRP A 99 -11.06 -6.82 8.79
N MET A 100 -12.20 -6.48 8.17
CA MET A 100 -12.90 -5.22 8.46
C MET A 100 -13.44 -5.17 9.89
N ASP A 101 -13.97 -6.27 10.43
CA ASP A 101 -14.38 -6.36 11.83
C ASP A 101 -13.20 -6.10 12.79
N TRP A 102 -12.03 -6.66 12.48
CA TRP A 102 -10.81 -6.43 13.26
C TRP A 102 -10.33 -4.97 13.16
N TYR A 103 -10.47 -4.37 11.98
CA TYR A 103 -10.16 -2.96 11.76
C TYR A 103 -11.10 -2.05 12.56
N GLN A 104 -12.41 -2.33 12.54
CA GLN A 104 -13.39 -1.57 13.32
C GLN A 104 -13.10 -1.70 14.81
N TYR A 105 -12.78 -2.91 15.27
CA TYR A 105 -12.37 -3.12 16.66
C TYR A 105 -11.15 -2.27 17.03
N ALA A 106 -10.13 -2.18 16.17
CA ALA A 106 -8.97 -1.33 16.42
C ALA A 106 -9.37 0.15 16.50
N CYS A 107 -10.22 0.63 15.59
CA CYS A 107 -10.73 2.01 15.61
C CYS A 107 -11.51 2.34 16.90
N ASP A 108 -12.31 1.39 17.39
CA ASP A 108 -13.16 1.59 18.57
C ASP A 108 -12.38 1.55 19.89
N ASN A 109 -11.23 0.87 19.92
CA ASN A 109 -10.53 0.56 21.17
C ASN A 109 -9.13 1.19 21.28
N ALA A 110 -8.51 1.59 20.17
CA ALA A 110 -7.20 2.24 20.20
C ALA A 110 -7.32 3.74 20.46
N PRO A 111 -6.59 4.30 21.44
CA PRO A 111 -6.53 5.74 21.62
C PRO A 111 -5.82 6.40 20.43
N LYS A 112 -6.22 7.63 20.10
CA LYS A 112 -5.56 8.48 19.10
C LYS A 112 -4.35 9.18 19.75
N LEU A 113 -3.16 8.64 19.55
CA LEU A 113 -1.92 9.17 20.12
C LEU A 113 -0.93 9.55 18.99
N ASP A 114 -0.01 10.46 19.28
CA ASP A 114 1.07 10.80 18.34
C ASP A 114 1.96 9.58 18.06
N THR A 115 2.23 8.75 19.09
CA THR A 115 3.11 7.59 19.01
C THR A 115 2.55 6.41 18.21
N ASN A 116 1.25 6.39 17.91
CA ASN A 116 0.61 5.38 17.08
C ASN A 116 0.00 5.94 15.78
N ARG A 117 0.23 7.22 15.48
CA ARG A 117 -0.33 7.87 14.28
C ARG A 117 0.08 7.17 12.99
N GLY A 118 1.34 6.73 12.88
CA GLY A 118 1.84 6.00 11.70
C GLY A 118 1.08 4.71 11.44
N VAL A 119 0.97 3.82 12.44
CA VAL A 119 0.26 2.55 12.24
C VAL A 119 -1.25 2.73 12.01
N ARG A 120 -1.87 3.76 12.62
CA ARG A 120 -3.27 4.10 12.36
C ARG A 120 -3.45 4.49 10.89
N PHE A 121 -2.58 5.36 10.39
CA PHE A 121 -2.56 5.74 8.98
C PHE A 121 -2.38 4.52 8.06
N GLU A 122 -1.42 3.63 8.36
CA GLU A 122 -1.20 2.41 7.59
C GLU A 122 -2.45 1.50 7.56
N SER A 123 -3.17 1.39 8.67
CA SER A 123 -4.41 0.61 8.72
C SER A 123 -5.55 1.21 7.89
N HIS A 124 -5.72 2.53 7.93
CA HIS A 124 -6.72 3.21 7.11
C HIS A 124 -6.34 3.13 5.62
N ARG A 125 -5.04 3.32 5.31
CA ARG A 125 -4.49 3.15 3.96
C ARG A 125 -4.74 1.73 3.44
N ALA A 126 -4.53 0.71 4.28
CA ALA A 126 -4.77 -0.68 3.93
C ALA A 126 -6.24 -0.93 3.61
N LEU A 127 -7.17 -0.56 4.50
CA LEU A 127 -8.61 -0.74 4.27
C LEU A 127 -9.09 -0.01 3.02
N GLY A 128 -8.78 1.29 2.89
CA GLY A 128 -9.24 2.07 1.74
C GLY A 128 -8.67 1.58 0.42
N GLY A 129 -7.42 1.07 0.42
CA GLY A 129 -6.81 0.46 -0.75
C GLY A 129 -7.47 -0.87 -1.12
N SER A 130 -7.79 -1.70 -0.12
CA SER A 130 -8.46 -2.98 -0.34
C SER A 130 -9.90 -2.82 -0.81
N LEU A 131 -10.67 -1.89 -0.24
CA LEU A 131 -12.03 -1.60 -0.68
C LEU A 131 -12.07 -1.15 -2.15
N TRP A 132 -11.11 -0.32 -2.57
CA TRP A 132 -10.96 0.07 -3.96
C TRP A 132 -10.75 -1.14 -4.88
N VAL A 133 -9.75 -1.97 -4.59
CA VAL A 133 -9.40 -3.13 -5.42
C VAL A 133 -10.54 -4.16 -5.49
N LEU A 134 -11.34 -4.26 -4.43
CA LEU A 134 -12.49 -5.16 -4.36
C LEU A 134 -13.79 -4.51 -4.86
N GLU A 135 -13.71 -3.29 -5.42
CA GLU A 135 -14.84 -2.52 -5.94
C GLU A 135 -15.96 -2.26 -4.91
N ARG A 136 -15.60 -2.23 -3.62
CA ARG A 136 -16.51 -1.99 -2.48
C ARG A 136 -16.59 -0.51 -2.12
N TYR A 137 -16.85 0.33 -3.13
CA TYR A 137 -16.75 1.78 -3.00
C TYR A 137 -17.72 2.38 -1.98
N SER A 138 -18.91 1.79 -1.84
CA SER A 138 -19.94 2.24 -0.88
C SER A 138 -19.53 2.12 0.58
N GLU A 139 -18.44 1.42 0.88
CA GLU A 139 -17.96 1.19 2.25
C GLU A 139 -16.75 2.09 2.58
N MET A 140 -16.33 2.96 1.65
CA MET A 140 -15.15 3.80 1.82
C MET A 140 -15.36 5.02 2.72
N ASP A 141 -16.61 5.47 2.94
CA ASP A 141 -16.92 6.70 3.69
C ASP A 141 -16.23 6.75 5.06
N SER A 142 -16.36 5.66 5.83
CA SER A 142 -15.83 5.58 7.19
C SER A 142 -14.30 5.66 7.24
N VAL A 143 -13.61 4.99 6.30
CA VAL A 143 -12.14 4.99 6.26
C VAL A 143 -11.61 6.33 5.75
N LEU A 144 -12.27 6.95 4.78
CA LEU A 144 -11.91 8.29 4.30
C LEU A 144 -12.06 9.33 5.41
N GLU A 145 -13.13 9.27 6.19
CA GLU A 145 -13.31 10.17 7.34
C GLU A 145 -12.23 9.94 8.41
N ASN A 146 -11.90 8.69 8.72
CA ASN A 146 -10.81 8.37 9.65
C ASN A 146 -9.46 8.92 9.17
N MET A 147 -9.15 8.80 7.88
CA MET A 147 -7.92 9.35 7.30
C MET A 147 -7.89 10.88 7.34
N ASN A 148 -9.01 11.52 7.01
CA ASN A 148 -9.14 12.96 7.06
C ASN A 148 -8.91 13.49 8.49
N GLN A 149 -9.56 12.87 9.48
CA GLN A 149 -9.34 13.21 10.89
C GLN A 149 -7.88 13.03 11.29
N LEU A 150 -7.26 11.91 10.92
CA LEU A 150 -5.84 11.63 11.24
C LEU A 150 -4.90 12.69 10.66
N ILE A 151 -5.11 13.09 9.41
CA ILE A 151 -4.31 14.13 8.73
C ILE A 151 -4.47 15.49 9.41
N GLN A 152 -5.63 15.77 10.00
CA GLN A 152 -5.91 17.01 10.73
C GLN A 152 -5.38 17.03 12.16
N GLU A 153 -4.93 15.89 12.72
CA GLU A 153 -4.40 15.84 14.09
C GLU A 153 -3.12 16.68 14.24
N ASP A 154 -2.26 16.71 13.22
CA ASP A 154 -0.96 17.39 13.26
C ASP A 154 -0.44 17.68 11.84
N GLU A 155 -0.51 18.94 11.43
CA GLU A 155 0.00 19.38 10.12
C GLU A 155 1.53 19.38 10.04
N THR A 156 2.22 19.28 11.17
CA THR A 156 3.69 19.21 11.25
C THR A 156 4.21 17.78 11.27
N TRP A 157 3.31 16.79 11.21
CA TRP A 157 3.69 15.38 11.17
C TRP A 157 4.61 15.10 9.98
N SER A 158 5.73 14.43 10.21
CA SER A 158 6.73 14.15 9.18
C SER A 158 6.15 13.43 7.94
N ASN A 159 5.09 12.65 8.10
CA ASN A 159 4.49 11.87 7.01
C ASN A 159 3.34 12.61 6.32
N ILE A 160 3.07 13.87 6.68
CA ILE A 160 1.86 14.58 6.26
C ILE A 160 1.74 14.67 4.74
N LEU A 161 2.85 14.84 4.01
CA LEU A 161 2.86 14.90 2.55
C LEU A 161 2.46 13.55 1.94
N PHE A 162 3.08 12.46 2.41
CA PHE A 162 2.75 11.09 1.99
C PHE A 162 1.29 10.76 2.28
N ALA A 163 0.81 11.13 3.47
CA ALA A 163 -0.55 10.90 3.92
C ALA A 163 -1.57 11.66 3.07
N ARG A 164 -1.33 12.95 2.77
CA ARG A 164 -2.21 13.77 1.93
C ARG A 164 -2.32 13.25 0.50
N ILE A 165 -1.20 12.89 -0.14
CA ILE A 165 -1.24 12.31 -1.50
C ILE A 165 -2.01 10.98 -1.49
N THR A 166 -1.77 10.13 -0.49
CA THR A 166 -2.44 8.83 -0.37
C THR A 166 -3.94 8.97 -0.13
N TYR A 167 -4.34 9.89 0.75
CA TYR A 167 -5.74 10.20 1.02
C TYR A 167 -6.44 10.75 -0.22
N ASN A 168 -5.85 11.74 -0.89
CA ASN A 168 -6.41 12.33 -2.10
C ASN A 168 -6.58 11.28 -3.20
N LYS A 169 -5.61 10.38 -3.37
CA LYS A 169 -5.72 9.23 -4.28
C LYS A 169 -6.98 8.40 -3.99
N GLN A 170 -7.21 8.00 -2.74
CA GLN A 170 -8.39 7.18 -2.38
C GLN A 170 -9.70 7.95 -2.53
N ARG A 171 -9.69 9.26 -2.21
CA ARG A 171 -10.86 10.12 -2.37
C ARG A 171 -11.20 10.40 -3.84
N LEU A 172 -10.21 10.55 -4.71
CA LEU A 172 -10.41 10.66 -6.17
C LEU A 172 -11.13 9.43 -6.73
N ALA A 173 -10.64 8.25 -6.37
CA ALA A 173 -11.25 6.96 -6.68
C ALA A 173 -12.73 6.90 -6.24
N TYR A 174 -12.99 7.23 -4.97
CA TYR A 174 -14.35 7.26 -4.41
C TYR A 174 -15.28 8.24 -5.17
N LEU A 175 -14.85 9.49 -5.35
CA LEU A 175 -15.65 10.53 -6.01
C LEU A 175 -15.95 10.18 -7.47
N TYR A 176 -15.01 9.54 -8.17
CA TYR A 176 -15.21 9.08 -9.54
C TYR A 176 -16.36 8.06 -9.63
N HIS A 177 -16.37 7.05 -8.76
CA HIS A 177 -17.47 6.06 -8.74
C HIS A 177 -18.78 6.62 -8.21
N ALA A 178 -18.74 7.64 -7.35
CA ALA A 178 -19.93 8.38 -6.95
C ALA A 178 -20.51 9.25 -8.10
N GLY A 179 -19.79 9.42 -9.21
CA GLY A 179 -20.21 10.27 -10.34
C GLY A 179 -19.99 11.77 -10.09
N GLU A 180 -19.19 12.13 -9.09
CA GLU A 180 -18.96 13.52 -8.66
C GLU A 180 -17.86 14.19 -9.51
N VAL A 181 -18.08 14.28 -10.83
CA VAL A 181 -17.09 14.73 -11.83
C VAL A 181 -16.45 16.07 -11.48
N ARG A 182 -17.25 17.03 -10.98
CA ARG A 182 -16.74 18.35 -10.56
C ARG A 182 -15.73 18.21 -9.42
N GLU A 183 -16.07 17.45 -8.39
CA GLU A 183 -15.24 17.27 -7.20
C GLU A 183 -13.98 16.47 -7.51
N VAL A 184 -14.05 15.51 -8.44
CA VAL A 184 -12.87 14.82 -8.98
C VAL A 184 -11.88 15.82 -9.58
N ASN A 185 -12.34 16.72 -10.46
CA ASN A 185 -11.46 17.68 -11.12
C ASN A 185 -10.85 18.67 -10.11
N LEU A 186 -11.65 19.20 -9.18
CA LEU A 186 -11.15 20.11 -8.13
C LEU A 186 -10.08 19.44 -7.26
N LEU A 187 -10.34 18.22 -6.80
CA LEU A 187 -9.39 17.49 -5.97
C LEU A 187 -8.11 17.11 -6.75
N LEU A 188 -8.23 16.80 -8.04
CA LEU A 188 -7.09 16.52 -8.90
C LEU A 188 -6.19 17.75 -9.02
N ASP A 189 -6.76 18.91 -9.32
CA ASP A 189 -6.02 20.18 -9.41
C ASP A 189 -5.31 20.52 -8.10
N GLU A 190 -6.01 20.37 -6.96
CA GLU A 190 -5.42 20.57 -5.62
C GLU A 190 -4.24 19.61 -5.38
N THR A 191 -4.39 18.35 -5.77
CA THR A 191 -3.38 17.30 -5.58
C THR A 191 -2.15 17.56 -6.45
N LEU A 192 -2.32 17.91 -7.72
CA LEU A 192 -1.21 18.24 -8.61
C LEU A 192 -0.49 19.51 -8.16
N ASN A 193 -1.24 20.51 -7.68
CA ASN A 193 -0.66 21.72 -7.10
C ASN A 193 0.18 21.42 -5.84
N LEU A 194 -0.29 20.49 -4.98
CA LEU A 194 0.49 20.01 -3.84
C LEU A 194 1.81 19.38 -4.31
N ILE A 195 1.76 18.49 -5.31
CA ILE A 195 2.94 17.77 -5.84
C ILE A 195 3.93 18.74 -6.51
N ASN A 196 3.43 19.78 -7.19
CA ASN A 196 4.27 20.79 -7.83
C ASN A 196 4.99 21.71 -6.84
N LYS A 197 4.50 21.80 -5.60
CA LYS A 197 5.10 22.62 -4.54
C LYS A 197 6.03 21.85 -3.60
N ILE A 198 6.28 20.57 -3.86
CA ILE A 198 7.18 19.74 -3.04
C ILE A 198 8.60 20.30 -3.12
N ASP A 199 9.18 20.61 -1.96
CA ASP A 199 10.61 20.88 -1.82
C ASP A 199 11.36 19.55 -1.70
N TRP A 200 11.81 19.03 -2.83
CA TRP A 200 12.55 17.76 -2.92
C TRP A 200 13.87 17.78 -2.17
N SER A 201 14.46 18.96 -1.93
CA SER A 201 15.73 19.11 -1.23
C SER A 201 15.58 18.96 0.30
N ALA A 202 14.37 19.19 0.80
CA ALA A 202 14.03 19.04 2.22
C ALA A 202 13.64 17.61 2.61
N LEU A 203 13.49 16.69 1.65
CA LEU A 203 13.13 15.30 1.89
C LEU A 203 14.35 14.44 2.21
N ASP A 204 14.17 13.48 3.11
CA ASP A 204 15.24 12.56 3.50
C ASP A 204 15.65 11.65 2.33
N GLN A 205 16.95 11.34 2.24
CA GLN A 205 17.49 10.43 1.22
C GLN A 205 17.56 8.97 1.71
N ILE A 206 17.52 8.75 3.02
CA ILE A 206 17.84 7.45 3.65
C ILE A 206 16.56 6.78 4.17
N LYS A 207 16.49 5.47 3.97
CA LYS A 207 15.39 4.61 4.45
C LYS A 207 15.50 4.36 5.96
N ASN A 208 14.35 4.21 6.61
CA ASN A 208 14.27 3.58 7.92
C ASN A 208 14.91 2.17 7.92
N GLN A 209 15.82 1.91 8.86
CA GLN A 209 16.54 0.64 9.04
C GLN A 209 15.78 -0.38 9.91
N GLU A 210 14.56 -0.04 10.35
CA GLU A 210 13.75 -0.92 11.19
C GLU A 210 13.30 -2.20 10.45
N VAL A 211 13.02 -3.23 11.25
CA VAL A 211 12.59 -4.54 10.75
C VAL A 211 11.17 -4.44 10.18
N VAL A 212 10.97 -4.99 8.98
CA VAL A 212 9.66 -5.02 8.31
C VAL A 212 8.59 -5.62 9.22
N GLY A 213 7.42 -4.98 9.26
CA GLY A 213 6.28 -5.44 10.05
C GLY A 213 6.44 -5.25 11.55
N SER A 214 7.51 -4.61 12.01
CA SER A 214 7.67 -4.28 13.43
C SER A 214 6.87 -3.04 13.81
N TRP A 215 6.47 -2.97 15.08
CA TRP A 215 5.80 -1.78 15.65
C TRP A 215 6.55 -0.48 15.37
N ARG A 216 7.89 -0.50 15.46
CA ARG A 216 8.73 0.69 15.21
C ARG A 216 8.73 1.08 13.74
N GLN A 217 8.82 0.12 12.83
CA GLN A 217 8.80 0.38 11.39
C GLN A 217 7.47 1.00 10.96
N LEU A 218 6.34 0.49 11.46
CA LEU A 218 5.01 1.00 11.12
C LEU A 218 4.73 2.42 11.66
N ASN A 219 5.47 2.87 12.68
CA ASN A 219 5.34 4.22 13.24
C ASN A 219 6.49 5.16 12.87
N SER A 220 7.34 4.75 11.93
CA SER A 220 8.46 5.55 11.47
C SER A 220 8.07 6.62 10.46
N SER A 221 8.99 7.57 10.24
CA SER A 221 8.78 8.62 9.25
C SER A 221 8.81 8.06 7.81
N SER A 222 7.85 8.51 7.01
CA SER A 222 7.70 8.33 5.56
C SER A 222 7.86 9.68 4.87
N ASN A 223 8.97 10.35 5.15
CA ASN A 223 9.32 11.69 4.68
C ASN A 223 10.48 11.67 3.67
N SER A 224 10.78 10.50 3.09
CA SER A 224 11.85 10.37 2.11
C SER A 224 11.36 10.67 0.69
N GLN A 225 12.28 11.03 -0.21
CA GLN A 225 11.96 11.16 -1.65
C GLN A 225 11.32 9.88 -2.20
N ARG A 226 11.80 8.72 -1.75
CA ARG A 226 11.27 7.42 -2.15
C ARG A 226 9.82 7.22 -1.73
N ASP A 227 9.45 7.61 -0.51
CA ASP A 227 8.07 7.45 -0.02
C ASP A 227 7.11 8.34 -0.80
N VAL A 228 7.52 9.57 -1.09
CA VAL A 228 6.75 10.49 -1.93
C VAL A 228 6.61 9.95 -3.36
N HIS A 229 7.68 9.40 -3.94
CA HIS A 229 7.60 8.73 -5.25
C HIS A 229 6.65 7.53 -5.23
N ILE A 230 6.61 6.73 -4.16
CA ILE A 230 5.66 5.63 -4.01
C ILE A 230 4.22 6.17 -3.99
N ALA A 231 3.95 7.25 -3.24
CA ALA A 231 2.63 7.88 -3.21
C ALA A 231 2.22 8.41 -4.59
N MET A 232 3.13 9.09 -5.30
CA MET A 232 2.90 9.58 -6.67
C MET A 232 2.68 8.44 -7.66
N ASN A 233 3.44 7.35 -7.57
CA ASN A 233 3.26 6.16 -8.40
C ASN A 233 1.86 5.56 -8.21
N ASN A 234 1.44 5.43 -6.95
CA ASN A 234 0.12 4.91 -6.63
C ASN A 234 -1.00 5.87 -7.08
N LEU A 235 -0.77 7.18 -7.01
CA LEU A 235 -1.68 8.17 -7.58
C LEU A 235 -1.79 8.00 -9.10
N ALA A 236 -0.69 7.92 -9.83
CA ALA A 236 -0.70 7.72 -11.29
C ALA A 236 -1.44 6.44 -11.71
N CYS A 237 -1.25 5.35 -10.98
CA CYS A 237 -2.01 4.11 -11.19
C CYS A 237 -3.53 4.35 -11.05
N ILE A 238 -3.96 5.05 -10.01
CA ILE A 238 -5.39 5.37 -9.82
C ILE A 238 -5.90 6.33 -10.88
N LEU A 239 -5.13 7.35 -11.27
CA LEU A 239 -5.51 8.26 -12.36
C LEU A 239 -5.73 7.51 -13.68
N THR A 240 -4.95 6.46 -13.95
CA THR A 240 -5.20 5.56 -15.08
C THR A 240 -6.57 4.89 -14.97
N ASP A 241 -6.93 4.40 -13.78
CA ASP A 241 -8.16 3.65 -13.54
C ASP A 241 -9.41 4.54 -13.56
N ILE A 242 -9.31 5.80 -13.15
CA ILE A 242 -10.40 6.79 -13.18
C ILE A 242 -10.39 7.65 -14.47
N GLU A 243 -9.72 7.16 -15.52
CA GLU A 243 -9.70 7.77 -16.86
C GLU A 243 -9.14 9.20 -16.93
N LYS A 244 -8.22 9.53 -16.00
CA LYS A 244 -7.40 10.76 -16.01
C LYS A 244 -6.02 10.48 -16.60
N VAL A 245 -6.04 10.06 -17.87
CA VAL A 245 -4.90 9.42 -18.53
C VAL A 245 -3.77 10.41 -18.83
N GLU A 246 -4.09 11.66 -19.15
CA GLU A 246 -3.09 12.71 -19.39
C GLU A 246 -2.30 13.03 -18.12
N GLU A 247 -2.99 13.21 -16.99
CA GLU A 247 -2.35 13.47 -15.69
C GLU A 247 -1.57 12.25 -15.20
N SER A 248 -2.09 11.04 -15.44
CA SER A 248 -1.39 9.78 -15.20
C SER A 248 -0.05 9.71 -15.95
N VAL A 249 -0.05 9.96 -17.26
CA VAL A 249 1.17 10.00 -18.09
C VAL A 249 2.17 11.03 -17.55
N GLY A 250 1.70 12.23 -17.21
CA GLY A 250 2.54 13.30 -16.66
C GLY A 250 3.25 12.89 -15.36
N LEU A 251 2.54 12.22 -14.45
CA LEU A 251 3.12 11.71 -13.21
C LEU A 251 4.11 10.57 -13.45
N PHE A 252 3.80 9.61 -14.33
CA PHE A 252 4.71 8.52 -14.64
C PHE A 252 6.02 9.00 -15.28
N ARG A 253 5.95 9.95 -16.23
CA ARG A 253 7.14 10.57 -16.83
C ARG A 253 8.00 11.27 -15.78
N ARG A 254 7.39 12.07 -14.91
CA ARG A 254 8.11 12.73 -13.81
C ARG A 254 8.80 11.72 -12.87
N LEU A 255 8.16 10.58 -12.61
CA LEU A 255 8.77 9.50 -11.85
C LEU A 255 9.98 8.89 -12.59
N GLN A 256 9.85 8.60 -13.88
CA GLN A 256 10.97 8.10 -14.69
C GLN A 256 12.14 9.09 -14.75
N ASP A 257 11.86 10.38 -14.93
CA ASP A 257 12.87 11.45 -14.96
C ASP A 257 13.64 11.57 -13.63
N SER A 258 13.00 11.22 -12.52
CA SER A 258 13.63 11.17 -11.20
C SER A 258 14.49 9.91 -10.97
N GLY A 259 14.48 8.97 -11.91
CA GLY A 259 15.16 7.67 -11.80
C GLY A 259 14.37 6.63 -10.98
N TYR A 260 13.08 6.87 -10.70
CA TYR A 260 12.23 5.90 -10.02
C TYR A 260 11.93 4.70 -10.93
N ALA A 261 12.27 3.50 -10.45
CA ALA A 261 12.02 2.26 -11.18
C ALA A 261 10.56 1.78 -11.01
N LEU A 262 9.79 1.81 -12.09
CA LEU A 262 8.44 1.26 -12.13
C LEU A 262 8.49 -0.27 -12.11
N ASN A 263 7.62 -0.91 -11.33
CA ASN A 263 7.40 -2.35 -11.40
C ASN A 263 6.44 -2.71 -12.56
N GLY A 264 6.28 -4.00 -12.86
CA GLY A 264 5.45 -4.46 -13.99
C GLY A 264 4.00 -3.97 -13.92
N TYR A 265 3.41 -3.92 -12.73
CA TYR A 265 2.05 -3.40 -12.55
C TYR A 265 1.97 -1.90 -12.89
N ALA A 266 2.81 -1.07 -12.27
CA ALA A 266 2.83 0.37 -12.51
C ALA A 266 3.18 0.69 -13.98
N PHE A 267 4.13 -0.03 -14.55
CA PHE A 267 4.51 0.13 -15.95
C PHE A 267 3.36 -0.26 -16.90
N SER A 268 2.58 -1.30 -16.58
CA SER A 268 1.37 -1.63 -17.36
C SER A 268 0.34 -0.50 -17.35
N LYS A 269 0.16 0.18 -16.20
CA LYS A 269 -0.74 1.34 -16.07
C LYS A 269 -0.23 2.55 -16.84
N TYR A 270 1.09 2.76 -16.82
CA TYR A 270 1.72 3.79 -17.64
C TYR A 270 1.48 3.54 -19.14
N VAL A 271 1.73 2.32 -19.62
CA VAL A 271 1.47 1.94 -21.02
C VAL A 271 -0.01 2.11 -21.39
N CYS A 272 -0.93 1.71 -20.52
CA CYS A 272 -2.37 1.94 -20.73
C CYS A 272 -2.69 3.43 -20.88
N SER A 273 -2.11 4.28 -20.04
CA SER A 273 -2.35 5.72 -20.07
C SER A 273 -1.82 6.33 -21.36
N VAL A 274 -0.58 6.01 -21.73
CA VAL A 274 0.06 6.47 -22.98
C VAL A 274 -0.75 6.04 -24.20
N TRP A 275 -1.21 4.78 -24.24
CA TRP A 275 -2.03 4.31 -25.34
C TRP A 275 -3.32 5.13 -25.47
N LYS A 276 -4.05 5.33 -24.36
CA LYS A 276 -5.32 6.04 -24.35
C LYS A 276 -5.18 7.54 -24.66
N SER A 277 -4.07 8.17 -24.27
CA SER A 277 -3.87 9.62 -24.46
C SER A 277 -3.10 9.99 -25.73
N GLU A 278 -2.15 9.15 -26.16
CA GLU A 278 -1.16 9.49 -27.20
C GLU A 278 -1.10 8.47 -28.35
N GLY A 279 -1.74 7.30 -28.20
CA GLY A 279 -1.86 6.29 -29.25
C GLY A 279 -0.72 5.25 -29.30
N VAL A 280 -0.84 4.31 -30.24
CA VAL A 280 0.00 3.12 -30.36
C VAL A 280 1.47 3.44 -30.64
N GLU A 281 1.77 4.45 -31.46
CA GLU A 281 3.17 4.80 -31.77
C GLU A 281 3.93 5.24 -30.52
N ALA A 282 3.29 6.03 -29.64
CA ALA A 282 3.89 6.43 -28.37
C ALA A 282 4.12 5.22 -27.43
N VAL A 283 3.26 4.20 -27.48
CA VAL A 283 3.47 2.95 -26.74
C VAL A 283 4.73 2.23 -27.23
N ARG A 284 4.94 2.14 -28.54
CA ARG A 284 6.15 1.51 -29.11
C ARG A 284 7.42 2.19 -28.63
N GLU A 285 7.42 3.52 -28.57
CA GLU A 285 8.55 4.30 -28.04
C GLU A 285 8.80 3.99 -26.56
N VAL A 286 7.75 3.96 -25.73
CA VAL A 286 7.84 3.68 -24.30
C VAL A 286 8.34 2.26 -24.02
N LEU A 287 7.83 1.26 -24.74
CA LEU A 287 8.31 -0.13 -24.65
C LEU A 287 9.76 -0.25 -25.14
N GLY A 288 10.09 0.41 -26.26
CA GLY A 288 11.45 0.43 -26.81
C GLY A 288 12.49 1.03 -25.86
N ALA A 289 12.10 2.03 -25.07
CA ALA A 289 12.93 2.63 -24.03
C ALA A 289 13.05 1.75 -22.76
N ASN A 290 12.12 0.81 -22.54
CA ASN A 290 12.04 -0.02 -21.32
C ASN A 290 12.02 -1.52 -21.67
N LYS A 291 13.10 -1.98 -22.31
CA LYS A 291 13.25 -3.36 -22.81
C LYS A 291 13.17 -4.48 -21.75
N SER A 292 13.12 -4.14 -20.47
CA SER A 292 12.94 -5.10 -19.39
C SER A 292 11.49 -5.61 -19.26
N PHE A 293 10.53 -4.96 -19.94
CA PHE A 293 9.13 -5.35 -19.91
C PHE A 293 8.66 -5.82 -21.28
N GLU A 294 8.10 -7.03 -21.32
CA GLU A 294 7.43 -7.57 -22.50
C GLU A 294 5.93 -7.31 -22.39
N ILE A 295 5.27 -6.96 -23.50
CA ILE A 295 3.82 -6.65 -23.48
C ILE A 295 2.99 -7.81 -22.94
N ALA A 296 3.35 -9.05 -23.26
CA ALA A 296 2.71 -10.26 -22.75
C ALA A 296 2.71 -10.34 -21.21
N GLU A 297 3.78 -9.86 -20.55
CA GLU A 297 3.84 -9.77 -19.09
C GLU A 297 2.96 -8.63 -18.55
N LEU A 298 2.88 -7.51 -19.27
CA LEU A 298 2.05 -6.36 -18.87
C LEU A 298 0.55 -6.67 -18.98
N ILE A 299 0.12 -7.48 -19.94
CA ILE A 299 -1.27 -7.92 -20.11
C ILE A 299 -1.78 -8.65 -18.86
N LYS A 300 -0.91 -9.37 -18.13
CA LYS A 300 -1.27 -10.03 -16.86
C LYS A 300 -1.70 -9.03 -15.78
N HIS A 301 -1.22 -7.80 -15.87
CA HIS A 301 -1.55 -6.72 -14.93
C HIS A 301 -2.66 -5.81 -15.44
N SER A 302 -2.71 -5.57 -16.76
CA SER A 302 -3.71 -4.72 -17.41
C SER A 302 -4.22 -5.42 -18.69
N PRO A 303 -5.25 -6.28 -18.58
CA PRO A 303 -5.72 -7.11 -19.69
C PRO A 303 -6.12 -6.34 -20.95
N VAL A 304 -6.59 -5.09 -20.81
CA VAL A 304 -6.96 -4.21 -21.93
C VAL A 304 -5.82 -4.01 -22.94
N LEU A 305 -4.56 -4.19 -22.52
CA LEU A 305 -3.40 -4.09 -23.42
C LEU A 305 -3.36 -5.20 -24.48
N SER A 306 -4.13 -6.28 -24.34
CA SER A 306 -4.23 -7.30 -25.40
C SER A 306 -4.80 -6.72 -26.71
N GLU A 307 -5.55 -5.62 -26.64
CA GLU A 307 -6.11 -4.94 -27.81
C GLU A 307 -5.04 -4.32 -28.73
N ILE A 308 -3.83 -4.12 -28.20
CA ILE A 308 -2.71 -3.54 -28.94
C ILE A 308 -1.50 -4.46 -29.04
N GLU A 309 -1.59 -5.70 -28.58
CA GLU A 309 -0.48 -6.66 -28.56
C GLU A 309 0.17 -6.84 -29.93
N ASP A 310 -0.65 -7.09 -30.96
CA ASP A 310 -0.19 -7.26 -32.34
C ASP A 310 0.24 -5.94 -33.02
N LEU A 311 0.02 -4.80 -32.35
CA LEU A 311 0.27 -3.48 -32.90
C LEU A 311 1.56 -2.85 -32.38
N VAL A 312 2.25 -3.41 -31.39
CA VAL A 312 3.41 -2.77 -30.75
C VAL A 312 4.72 -3.54 -30.88
#